data_AF-A0A087SZB0-F1
#
_entry.id   AF-A0A087SZB0-F1
#
_cell.length_a   1.000
_cell.length_b   1.000
_cell.length_c   1.000
_cell.angle_alpha   90.00
_cell.angle_beta   90.00
_cell.angle_gamma   90.00
#
_symmetry.space_group_name_H-M   'P 1'
#
loop_
_entity.id
_entity.type
_entity.pdbx_description
1 polymer ?
#
loop_
_entity_poly.entity_id
_entity_poly.type
_entity_poly.pdbx_seq_one_letter_code
_entity_poly.pdbx_strand_id
1 'polypeptide(L)'
;MKRLSDSYAAKIALLERQFLQQKQQLLRAREAAIWELEERHLQEKHQLSKRQLKDIFFLQRHQMLVRHEKELEQVKRMNACKEEELLKWQAIEKRQLPKRIRAEMKTRELMFRESLRISMANLSESPEEEREKIRKFQDGEKKRYKAEQQRHELKQKKQLEELRISAETTIKELEQLQNEKRKMLMEHETTKLKQLDEQHAAELQEWKISLKPRKQSLEVEFVSQREELEAILKERLPEDYCAPSTSKEVFHPSY
;
A
#
# COMPACT_ATOMS: atom_id res chain seq x y z
N MET A 1 35.19 -36.12 74.81
CA MET A 1 34.25 -34.98 74.80
C MET A 1 34.57 -33.98 73.68
N LYS A 2 35.75 -33.33 73.63
CA LYS A 2 36.12 -32.37 72.55
C LYS A 2 35.92 -32.89 71.11
N ARG A 3 36.48 -34.06 70.76
CA ARG A 3 36.36 -34.66 69.40
C ARG A 3 34.93 -34.89 68.90
N LEU A 4 33.97 -35.18 69.79
CA LEU A 4 32.56 -35.37 69.40
C LEU A 4 31.87 -34.03 69.11
N SER A 5 32.21 -33.00 69.88
CA SER A 5 31.75 -31.62 69.65
C SER A 5 32.29 -31.06 68.33
N ASP A 6 33.57 -31.31 68.04
CA ASP A 6 34.22 -30.84 66.81
C ASP A 6 33.64 -31.53 65.57
N SER A 7 33.35 -32.83 65.65
CA SER A 7 32.67 -33.59 64.58
C SER A 7 31.25 -33.09 64.32
N TYR A 8 30.50 -32.77 65.38
CA TYR A 8 29.16 -32.22 65.26
C TYR A 8 29.17 -30.80 64.66
N ALA A 9 30.12 -29.95 65.06
CA ALA A 9 30.32 -28.62 64.50
C ALA A 9 30.69 -28.67 63.01
N ALA A 10 31.58 -29.57 62.61
CA ALA A 10 31.92 -29.79 61.20
C ALA A 10 30.72 -30.27 60.36
N LYS A 11 29.87 -31.14 60.92
CA LYS A 11 28.64 -31.61 60.25
C LYS A 11 27.64 -30.47 60.07
N ILE A 12 27.46 -29.61 61.08
CA ILE A 12 26.60 -28.42 60.97
C ILE A 12 27.13 -27.47 59.89
N ALA A 13 28.44 -27.20 59.88
CA ALA A 13 29.06 -26.33 58.87
C ALA A 13 28.85 -26.85 57.44
N LEU A 14 28.92 -28.18 57.24
CA LEU A 14 28.62 -28.79 55.93
C LEU A 14 27.16 -28.59 55.52
N LEU A 15 26.20 -28.77 56.44
CA LEU A 15 24.78 -28.55 56.17
C LEU A 15 24.49 -27.07 55.87
N GLU A 16 25.10 -26.15 56.60
CA GLU A 16 24.96 -24.70 56.38
C GLU A 16 25.49 -24.29 54.97
N ARG A 17 26.65 -24.84 54.54
CA ARG A 17 27.17 -24.65 53.17
C ARG A 17 26.23 -25.21 52.10
N GLN A 18 25.73 -26.44 52.29
CA GLN A 18 24.81 -27.08 51.36
C GLN A 18 23.49 -26.31 51.25
N PHE A 19 22.95 -25.86 52.38
CA PHE A 19 21.73 -25.06 52.42
C PHE A 19 21.90 -23.73 51.67
N LEU A 20 23.00 -23.02 51.91
CA LEU A 20 23.29 -21.78 51.19
C LEU A 20 23.41 -22.03 49.67
N GLN A 21 24.12 -23.09 49.27
CA GLN A 21 24.24 -23.46 47.86
C GLN A 21 22.88 -23.75 47.21
N GLN A 22 22.03 -24.54 47.87
CA GLN A 22 20.68 -24.84 47.40
C GLN A 22 19.83 -23.56 47.29
N LYS A 23 19.89 -22.69 48.29
CA LYS A 23 19.20 -21.39 48.27
C LYS A 23 19.65 -20.54 47.06
N GLN A 24 20.95 -20.42 46.82
CA GLN A 24 21.49 -19.68 45.68
C GLN A 24 21.08 -20.29 44.34
N GLN A 25 21.04 -21.62 44.23
CA GLN A 25 20.56 -22.30 43.03
C GLN A 25 19.09 -21.98 42.74
N LEU A 26 18.22 -22.00 43.76
CA LEU A 26 16.81 -21.63 43.61
C LEU A 26 16.65 -20.16 43.21
N LEU A 27 17.43 -19.25 43.82
CA LEU A 27 17.41 -17.84 43.46
C LEU A 27 17.89 -17.61 42.01
N ARG A 28 18.96 -18.30 41.59
CA ARG A 28 19.45 -18.24 40.20
C ARG A 28 18.38 -18.73 39.22
N ALA A 29 17.73 -19.85 39.51
CA ALA A 29 16.65 -20.39 38.68
C ALA A 29 15.45 -19.43 38.60
N ARG A 30 15.08 -18.81 39.73
CA ARG A 30 14.03 -17.79 39.78
C ARG A 30 14.36 -16.58 38.91
N GLU A 31 15.55 -16.01 39.05
CA GLU A 31 15.97 -14.84 38.26
C GLU A 31 16.07 -15.18 36.77
N ALA A 32 16.58 -16.37 36.42
CA ALA A 32 16.59 -16.84 35.03
C ALA A 32 15.17 -16.92 34.44
N ALA A 33 14.21 -17.48 35.18
CA ALA A 33 12.82 -17.55 34.75
C ALA A 33 12.18 -16.17 34.56
N ILE A 34 12.54 -15.19 35.40
CA ILE A 34 12.08 -13.80 35.25
C ILE A 34 12.62 -13.20 33.95
N TRP A 35 13.92 -13.35 33.66
CA TRP A 35 14.52 -12.82 32.43
C TRP A 35 13.95 -13.48 31.17
N GLU A 36 13.70 -14.80 31.18
CA GLU A 36 13.04 -15.50 30.09
C GLU A 36 11.61 -14.96 29.84
N LEU A 37 10.88 -14.67 30.91
CA LEU A 37 9.55 -14.09 30.82
C LEU A 37 9.58 -12.66 30.26
N GLU A 38 10.54 -11.84 30.70
CA GLU A 38 10.77 -10.49 30.17
C GLU A 38 11.06 -10.54 28.65
N GLU A 39 11.96 -11.42 28.20
CA GLU A 39 12.27 -11.58 26.77
C GLU A 39 11.05 -12.01 25.96
N ARG A 40 10.32 -13.02 26.46
CA ARG A 40 9.09 -13.50 25.82
C ARG A 40 8.06 -12.39 25.70
N HIS A 41 7.87 -11.59 26.74
CA HIS A 41 6.94 -10.46 26.73
C HIS A 41 7.32 -9.44 25.64
N LEU A 42 8.61 -9.09 25.51
CA LEU A 42 9.08 -8.18 24.47
C LEU A 42 8.78 -8.72 23.07
N GLN A 43 8.99 -10.02 22.85
CA GLN A 43 8.67 -10.67 21.58
C GLN A 43 7.17 -10.68 21.30
N GLU A 44 6.33 -11.05 22.28
CA GLU A 44 4.87 -11.08 22.15
C GLU A 44 4.29 -9.69 21.83
N LYS A 45 4.76 -8.65 22.53
CA LYS A 45 4.41 -7.25 22.28
C LYS A 45 4.72 -6.84 20.84
N HIS A 46 5.91 -7.19 20.34
CA HIS A 46 6.31 -6.92 18.96
C HIS A 46 5.42 -7.65 17.95
N GLN A 47 5.17 -8.95 18.16
CA GLN A 47 4.30 -9.74 17.27
C GLN A 47 2.87 -9.20 17.23
N LEU A 48 2.32 -8.80 18.37
CA LEU A 48 0.99 -8.18 18.44
C LEU A 48 0.95 -6.89 17.63
N SER A 49 1.92 -6.01 17.86
CA SER A 49 2.02 -4.72 17.15
C SER A 49 2.19 -4.92 15.64
N LYS A 50 2.97 -5.93 15.23
CA LYS A 50 3.20 -6.27 13.82
C LYS A 50 1.95 -6.80 13.14
N ARG A 51 1.15 -7.63 13.83
CA ARG A 51 -0.15 -8.12 13.34
C ARG A 51 -1.13 -6.96 13.17
N GLN A 52 -1.30 -6.14 14.20
CA GLN A 52 -2.18 -4.97 14.16
C GLN A 52 -1.82 -4.02 13.02
N LEU A 53 -0.52 -3.74 12.81
CA LEU A 53 -0.07 -2.89 11.72
C LEU A 53 -0.45 -3.48 10.35
N LYS A 54 -0.26 -4.78 10.15
CA LYS A 54 -0.66 -5.47 8.90
C LYS A 54 -2.17 -5.41 8.68
N ASP A 55 -2.97 -5.60 9.72
CA ASP A 55 -4.44 -5.54 9.62
C ASP A 55 -4.94 -4.14 9.21
N ILE A 56 -4.31 -3.10 9.77
CA ILE A 56 -4.60 -1.71 9.40
C ILE A 56 -4.31 -1.48 7.91
N PHE A 57 -3.12 -1.87 7.42
CA PHE A 57 -2.77 -1.71 6.01
C PHE A 57 -3.62 -2.57 5.09
N PHE A 58 -4.01 -3.78 5.52
CA PHE A 58 -4.94 -4.62 4.79
C PHE A 58 -6.28 -3.91 4.56
N LEU A 59 -6.86 -3.33 5.63
CA LEU A 59 -8.09 -2.56 5.54
C LEU A 59 -7.93 -1.31 4.65
N GLN A 60 -6.82 -0.59 4.78
CA GLN A 60 -6.52 0.58 3.94
C GLN A 60 -6.44 0.21 2.45
N ARG A 61 -5.75 -0.89 2.11
CA ARG A 61 -5.69 -1.42 0.72
C ARG A 61 -7.08 -1.76 0.21
N HIS A 62 -7.87 -2.48 1.00
CA HIS A 62 -9.23 -2.87 0.62
C HIS A 62 -10.12 -1.64 0.35
N GLN A 63 -10.15 -0.68 1.26
CA GLN A 63 -10.93 0.55 1.11
C GLN A 63 -10.48 1.40 -0.09
N MET A 64 -9.18 1.45 -0.36
CA MET A 64 -8.64 2.14 -1.53
C MET A 64 -9.11 1.46 -2.83
N LEU A 65 -9.05 0.13 -2.92
CA LEU A 65 -9.51 -0.61 -4.11
C LEU A 65 -11.00 -0.36 -4.40
N VAL A 66 -11.85 -0.43 -3.37
CA VAL A 66 -13.29 -0.16 -3.51
C VAL A 66 -13.54 1.28 -3.98
N ARG A 67 -12.79 2.26 -3.48
CA ARG A 67 -12.90 3.65 -3.95
C ARG A 67 -12.48 3.80 -5.40
N HIS A 68 -11.36 3.17 -5.79
CA HIS A 68 -10.84 3.19 -7.15
C HIS A 68 -11.80 2.56 -8.17
N GLU A 69 -12.45 1.46 -7.80
CA GLU A 69 -13.47 0.83 -8.63
C GLU A 69 -14.67 1.77 -8.88
N LYS A 70 -15.18 2.40 -7.82
CA LYS A 70 -16.30 3.36 -7.93
C LYS A 70 -15.95 4.59 -8.77
N GLU A 71 -14.74 5.12 -8.60
CA GLU A 71 -14.24 6.26 -9.36
C GLU A 71 -14.10 5.91 -10.86
N LEU A 72 -13.55 4.74 -11.17
CA LEU A 72 -13.42 4.25 -12.53
C LEU A 72 -14.78 4.02 -13.19
N GLU A 73 -15.73 3.42 -12.47
CA GLU A 73 -17.09 3.22 -12.94
C GLU A 73 -17.81 4.55 -13.19
N GLN A 74 -17.63 5.54 -12.31
CA GLN A 74 -18.18 6.88 -12.50
C GLN A 74 -17.66 7.54 -13.78
N VAL A 75 -16.34 7.50 -14.02
CA VAL A 75 -15.74 8.06 -15.24
C VAL A 75 -16.23 7.33 -16.49
N LYS A 76 -16.30 5.99 -16.47
CA LYS A 76 -16.85 5.20 -17.59
C LYS A 76 -18.30 5.58 -17.89
N ARG A 77 -19.15 5.71 -16.87
CA ARG A 77 -20.56 6.13 -17.03
C ARG A 77 -20.67 7.54 -17.60
N MET A 78 -19.87 8.48 -17.11
CA MET A 78 -19.85 9.85 -17.63
C MET A 78 -19.44 9.89 -19.11
N ASN A 79 -18.40 9.14 -19.49
CA ASN A 79 -17.93 9.09 -20.87
C ASN A 79 -18.97 8.45 -21.81
N ALA A 80 -19.61 7.36 -21.38
CA ALA A 80 -20.71 6.73 -22.12
C ALA A 80 -21.90 7.69 -22.33
N CYS A 81 -22.27 8.46 -21.30
CA CYS A 81 -23.33 9.46 -21.41
C CYS A 81 -23.00 10.54 -22.45
N LYS A 82 -21.77 11.06 -22.44
CA LYS A 82 -21.31 12.05 -23.44
C LYS A 82 -21.33 11.50 -24.87
N GLU A 83 -20.93 10.24 -25.04
CA GLU A 83 -20.98 9.57 -26.34
C GLU A 83 -22.42 9.41 -26.82
N GLU A 84 -23.31 8.95 -25.96
CA GLU A 84 -24.73 8.78 -26.27
C GLU A 84 -25.40 10.12 -26.64
N GLU A 85 -25.10 11.19 -25.91
CA GLU A 85 -25.57 12.54 -26.23
C GLU A 85 -25.09 13.01 -27.61
N LEU A 86 -23.81 12.83 -27.93
CA LEU A 86 -23.27 13.19 -29.25
C LEU A 86 -23.98 12.40 -30.36
N LEU A 87 -24.18 11.09 -30.18
CA LEU A 87 -24.89 10.25 -31.14
C LEU A 87 -26.35 10.69 -31.32
N LYS A 88 -27.04 11.06 -30.24
CA LYS A 88 -28.41 11.62 -30.30
C LYS A 88 -28.45 12.90 -31.14
N TRP A 89 -27.51 13.83 -30.91
CA TRP A 89 -27.40 15.05 -31.70
C TRP A 89 -27.13 14.77 -33.19
N GLN A 90 -26.19 13.87 -33.49
CA GLN A 90 -25.88 13.45 -34.86
C GLN A 90 -27.09 12.81 -35.56
N ALA A 91 -27.87 11.99 -34.84
CA ALA A 91 -29.08 11.37 -35.38
C ALA A 91 -30.17 12.40 -35.72
N ILE A 92 -30.38 13.41 -34.86
CA ILE A 92 -31.30 14.51 -35.11
C ILE A 92 -30.86 15.30 -36.35
N GLU A 93 -29.59 15.66 -36.42
CA GLU A 93 -29.03 16.43 -37.53
C GLU A 93 -29.14 15.67 -38.87
N LYS A 94 -28.82 14.37 -38.87
CA LYS A 94 -28.98 13.48 -40.02
C LYS A 94 -30.42 13.42 -40.53
N ARG A 95 -31.41 13.48 -39.64
CA ARG A 95 -32.85 13.54 -40.01
C ARG A 95 -33.25 14.90 -40.58
N GLN A 96 -32.64 16.00 -40.11
CA GLN A 96 -32.94 17.36 -40.57
C GLN A 96 -32.23 17.73 -41.88
N LEU A 97 -31.06 17.16 -42.13
CA LEU A 97 -30.18 17.50 -43.25
C LEU A 97 -30.88 17.43 -44.63
N PRO A 98 -31.66 16.39 -44.98
CA PRO A 98 -32.35 16.34 -46.27
C PRO A 98 -33.41 17.44 -46.44
N LYS A 99 -34.03 17.90 -45.35
CA LYS A 99 -35.00 19.01 -45.40
C LYS A 99 -34.28 20.33 -45.68
N ARG A 100 -33.18 20.59 -44.97
CA ARG A 100 -32.33 21.78 -45.19
C ARG A 100 -31.82 21.83 -46.63
N ILE A 101 -31.35 20.70 -47.15
CA ILE A 101 -30.87 20.62 -48.53
C ILE A 101 -31.99 20.90 -49.54
N ARG A 102 -33.17 20.31 -49.39
CA ARG A 102 -34.28 20.57 -50.33
C ARG A 102 -34.66 22.05 -50.35
N ALA A 103 -34.65 22.70 -49.19
CA ALA A 103 -34.90 24.14 -49.11
C ALA A 103 -33.79 24.94 -49.81
N GLU A 104 -32.52 24.60 -49.58
CA GLU A 104 -31.39 25.28 -50.22
C GLU A 104 -31.37 25.07 -51.74
N MET A 105 -31.60 23.84 -52.22
CA MET A 105 -31.68 23.53 -53.65
C MET A 105 -32.75 24.38 -54.33
N LYS A 106 -33.94 24.51 -53.73
CA LYS A 106 -35.03 25.34 -54.26
C LYS A 106 -34.62 26.82 -54.37
N THR A 107 -33.97 27.36 -53.34
CA THR A 107 -33.49 28.75 -53.35
C THR A 107 -32.43 28.98 -54.43
N ARG A 108 -31.47 28.06 -54.58
CA ARG A 108 -30.40 28.19 -55.58
C ARG A 108 -30.91 28.02 -57.00
N GLU A 109 -31.88 27.12 -57.22
CA GLU A 109 -32.59 26.99 -58.51
C GLU A 109 -33.33 28.28 -58.88
N LEU A 110 -34.04 28.90 -57.93
CA LEU A 110 -34.71 30.18 -58.16
C LEU A 110 -33.72 31.29 -58.53
N MET A 111 -32.61 31.41 -57.79
CA MET A 111 -31.56 32.39 -58.09
C MET A 111 -30.91 32.15 -59.46
N PHE A 112 -30.68 30.88 -59.84
CA PHE A 112 -30.11 30.55 -61.15
C PHE A 112 -31.07 30.89 -62.29
N ARG A 113 -32.37 30.58 -62.14
CA ARG A 113 -33.40 30.98 -63.11
C ARG A 113 -33.52 32.49 -63.26
N GLU A 114 -33.46 33.23 -62.16
CA GLU A 114 -33.46 34.70 -62.22
C GLU A 114 -32.21 35.22 -62.95
N SER A 115 -31.04 34.65 -62.65
CA SER A 115 -29.80 34.99 -63.35
C SER A 115 -29.88 34.72 -64.85
N LEU A 116 -30.49 33.61 -65.27
CA LEU A 116 -30.71 33.32 -66.69
C LEU A 116 -31.67 34.31 -67.34
N ARG A 117 -32.75 34.70 -66.65
CA ARG A 117 -33.69 35.71 -67.15
C ARG A 117 -32.99 37.05 -67.39
N ILE A 118 -32.14 37.47 -66.45
CA ILE A 118 -31.35 38.71 -66.59
C ILE A 118 -30.34 38.59 -67.74
N SER A 119 -29.68 37.44 -67.94
CA SER A 119 -28.71 37.29 -69.04
C SER A 119 -29.39 37.24 -70.41
N MET A 120 -30.55 36.61 -70.53
CA MET A 120 -31.33 36.56 -71.78
C MET A 120 -31.98 37.90 -72.16
N ALA A 121 -32.23 38.78 -71.19
CA ALA A 121 -32.65 40.15 -71.49
C ALA A 121 -31.60 40.93 -72.30
N ASN A 122 -30.34 40.46 -72.31
CA ASN A 122 -29.21 41.11 -72.98
C ASN A 122 -28.67 40.37 -74.23
N LEU A 123 -29.12 39.14 -74.54
CA LEU A 123 -28.75 38.38 -75.75
C LEU A 123 -29.85 37.38 -76.18
N SER A 124 -30.10 37.29 -77.49
CA SER A 124 -31.03 36.33 -78.12
C SER A 124 -30.44 34.91 -78.17
N GLU A 125 -30.38 34.22 -77.03
CA GLU A 125 -29.97 32.82 -76.95
C GLU A 125 -31.09 31.84 -77.34
N SER A 126 -30.72 30.66 -77.85
CA SER A 126 -31.68 29.63 -78.27
C SER A 126 -32.34 28.94 -77.06
N PRO A 127 -33.65 28.60 -77.12
CA PRO A 127 -34.34 27.82 -76.08
C PRO A 127 -33.69 26.47 -75.75
N GLU A 128 -32.88 25.94 -76.65
CA GLU A 128 -32.16 24.67 -76.46
C GLU A 128 -30.93 24.83 -75.55
N GLU A 129 -30.20 25.94 -75.69
CA GLU A 129 -29.03 26.29 -74.88
C GLU A 129 -29.43 26.59 -73.42
N GLU A 130 -30.59 27.21 -73.21
CA GLU A 130 -31.16 27.45 -71.89
C GLU A 130 -31.44 26.14 -71.14
N ARG A 131 -32.04 25.16 -71.83
CA ARG A 131 -32.32 23.83 -71.25
C ARG A 131 -31.03 23.11 -70.88
N GLU A 132 -29.98 23.24 -71.69
CA GLU A 132 -28.69 22.63 -71.40
C GLU A 132 -28.00 23.28 -70.19
N LYS A 133 -28.05 24.63 -70.07
CA LYS A 133 -27.53 25.37 -68.90
C LYS A 133 -28.25 24.96 -67.61
N ILE A 134 -29.58 24.81 -67.64
CA ILE A 134 -30.36 24.33 -66.49
C ILE A 134 -29.96 22.90 -66.11
N ARG A 135 -29.79 22.00 -67.08
CA ARG A 135 -29.37 20.61 -66.82
C ARG A 135 -27.97 20.56 -66.18
N LYS A 136 -27.00 21.30 -66.72
CA LYS A 136 -25.64 21.40 -66.15
C LYS A 136 -25.64 21.93 -64.73
N PHE A 137 -26.45 22.95 -64.44
CA PHE A 137 -26.61 23.49 -63.08
C PHE A 137 -27.17 22.44 -62.11
N GLN A 138 -28.23 21.71 -62.49
CA GLN A 138 -28.82 20.66 -61.66
C GLN A 138 -27.83 19.51 -61.37
N ASP A 139 -27.03 19.12 -62.36
CA ASP A 139 -25.99 18.10 -62.18
C ASP A 139 -24.84 18.59 -61.27
N GLY A 140 -24.48 19.87 -61.39
CA GLY A 140 -23.54 20.53 -60.47
C GLY A 140 -24.04 20.55 -59.02
N GLU A 141 -25.31 20.92 -58.82
CA GLU A 141 -25.93 20.95 -57.49
C GLU A 141 -26.02 19.54 -56.88
N LYS A 142 -26.35 18.51 -57.68
CA LYS A 142 -26.32 17.10 -57.21
C LYS A 142 -24.93 16.69 -56.73
N LYS A 143 -23.86 17.09 -57.44
CA LYS A 143 -22.48 16.80 -57.02
C LYS A 143 -22.12 17.55 -55.74
N ARG A 144 -22.46 18.85 -55.64
CA ARG A 144 -22.20 19.63 -54.43
C ARG A 144 -22.91 19.06 -53.21
N TYR A 145 -24.17 18.66 -53.35
CA TYR A 145 -24.95 18.02 -52.29
C TYR A 145 -24.27 16.74 -51.78
N LYS A 146 -23.88 15.83 -52.69
CA LYS A 146 -23.20 14.58 -52.30
C LYS A 146 -21.90 14.86 -51.55
N ALA A 147 -21.11 15.82 -52.03
CA ALA A 147 -19.87 16.21 -51.37
C ALA A 147 -20.12 16.82 -49.97
N GLU A 148 -21.14 17.67 -49.84
CA GLU A 148 -21.52 18.28 -48.55
C GLU A 148 -22.00 17.22 -47.55
N GLN A 149 -22.82 16.26 -47.99
CA GLN A 149 -23.25 15.13 -47.16
C GLN A 149 -22.06 14.28 -46.69
N GLN A 150 -21.14 13.92 -47.60
CA GLN A 150 -19.93 13.17 -47.26
C GLN A 150 -19.04 13.92 -46.27
N ARG A 151 -18.85 15.24 -46.47
CA ARG A 151 -18.08 16.09 -45.56
C ARG A 151 -18.71 16.11 -44.16
N HIS A 152 -20.04 16.19 -44.10
CA HIS A 152 -20.77 16.18 -42.85
C HIS A 152 -20.64 14.85 -42.10
N GLU A 153 -20.82 13.71 -42.79
CA GLU A 153 -20.65 12.37 -42.23
C GLU A 153 -19.21 12.14 -41.74
N LEU A 154 -18.20 12.58 -42.51
CA LEU A 154 -16.80 12.49 -42.11
C LEU A 154 -16.51 13.32 -40.86
N LYS A 155 -17.07 14.53 -40.77
CA LYS A 155 -16.93 15.39 -39.57
C LYS A 155 -17.55 14.73 -38.34
N GLN A 156 -18.76 14.19 -38.44
CA GLN A 156 -19.44 13.49 -37.35
C GLN A 156 -18.63 12.27 -36.88
N LYS A 157 -18.11 11.47 -37.83
CA LYS A 157 -17.26 10.33 -37.53
C LYS A 157 -15.98 10.74 -36.79
N LYS A 158 -15.31 11.80 -37.26
CA LYS A 158 -14.09 12.32 -36.63
C LYS A 158 -14.33 12.81 -35.21
N GLN A 159 -15.43 13.55 -34.97
CA GLN A 159 -15.79 14.03 -33.64
C GLN A 159 -16.06 12.87 -32.65
N LEU A 160 -16.74 11.82 -33.10
CA LEU A 160 -16.99 10.64 -32.28
C LEU A 160 -15.70 9.92 -31.93
N GLU A 161 -14.79 9.78 -32.91
CA GLU A 161 -13.49 9.15 -32.69
C GLU A 161 -12.63 9.95 -31.70
N GLU A 162 -12.55 11.27 -31.87
CA GLU A 162 -11.83 12.16 -30.94
C GLU A 162 -12.38 12.07 -29.52
N LEU A 163 -13.72 12.01 -29.37
CA LEU A 163 -14.37 11.84 -28.07
C LEU A 163 -13.99 10.51 -27.41
N ARG A 164 -13.98 9.41 -28.18
CA ARG A 164 -13.60 8.08 -27.70
C ARG A 164 -12.13 8.01 -27.29
N ILE A 165 -11.24 8.58 -28.09
CA ILE A 165 -9.82 8.67 -27.76
C ILE A 165 -9.62 9.47 -26.48
N SER A 166 -10.28 10.62 -26.35
CA SER A 166 -10.21 11.44 -25.12
C SER A 166 -10.72 10.69 -23.89
N ALA A 167 -11.83 9.94 -24.02
CA ALA A 167 -12.38 9.11 -22.96
C ALA A 167 -11.40 7.99 -22.55
N GLU A 168 -10.76 7.32 -23.51
CA GLU A 168 -9.78 6.28 -23.25
C GLU A 168 -8.52 6.84 -22.56
N THR A 169 -8.01 7.99 -23.02
CA THR A 169 -6.88 8.68 -22.38
C THR A 169 -7.20 9.03 -20.94
N THR A 170 -8.40 9.58 -20.68
CA THR A 170 -8.84 9.93 -19.32
C THR A 170 -8.89 8.69 -18.41
N ILE A 171 -9.35 7.55 -18.93
CA ILE A 171 -9.38 6.29 -18.17
C ILE A 171 -7.96 5.81 -17.86
N LYS A 172 -7.05 5.83 -18.84
CA LYS A 172 -5.65 5.40 -18.65
C LYS A 172 -4.91 6.27 -17.64
N GLU A 173 -5.10 7.60 -17.69
CA GLU A 173 -4.51 8.53 -16.73
C GLU A 173 -5.03 8.26 -15.32
N LEU A 174 -6.34 8.01 -15.17
CA LEU A 174 -6.92 7.64 -13.89
C LEU A 174 -6.32 6.33 -13.34
N GLU A 175 -6.25 5.28 -14.16
CA GLU A 175 -5.66 3.99 -13.77
C GLU A 175 -4.18 4.14 -13.37
N GLN A 176 -3.43 5.00 -14.06
CA GLN A 176 -2.05 5.32 -13.72
C GLN A 176 -1.95 5.97 -12.33
N LEU A 177 -2.76 6.99 -12.04
CA LEU A 177 -2.81 7.62 -10.72
C LEU A 177 -3.20 6.63 -9.61
N GLN A 178 -4.11 5.70 -9.90
CA GLN A 178 -4.48 4.63 -8.97
C GLN A 178 -3.33 3.64 -8.73
N ASN A 179 -2.56 3.30 -9.75
CA ASN A 179 -1.37 2.45 -9.62
C ASN A 179 -0.29 3.13 -8.76
N GLU A 180 -0.06 4.42 -8.95
CA GLU A 180 0.87 5.21 -8.14
C GLU A 180 0.42 5.26 -6.66
N LYS A 181 -0.87 5.48 -6.40
CA LYS A 181 -1.43 5.42 -5.04
C LYS A 181 -1.22 4.05 -4.39
N ARG A 182 -1.44 2.95 -5.12
CA ARG A 182 -1.16 1.59 -4.61
C ARG A 182 0.31 1.40 -4.26
N LYS A 183 1.21 1.84 -5.14
CA LYS A 183 2.66 1.76 -4.93
C LYS A 183 3.07 2.53 -3.67
N MET A 184 2.64 3.79 -3.54
CA MET A 184 2.90 4.62 -2.37
C MET A 184 2.41 3.98 -1.08
N LEU A 185 1.22 3.36 -1.08
CA LEU A 185 0.68 2.67 0.07
C LEU A 185 1.53 1.45 0.47
N MET A 186 1.97 0.64 -0.50
CA MET A 186 2.85 -0.50 -0.23
C MET A 186 4.23 -0.09 0.28
N GLU A 187 4.81 0.98 -0.27
CA GLU A 187 6.07 1.53 0.20
C GLU A 187 5.94 2.06 1.64
N HIS A 188 4.81 2.69 1.96
CA HIS A 188 4.50 3.14 3.31
C HIS A 188 4.37 1.96 4.29
N GLU A 189 3.64 0.90 3.92
CA GLU A 189 3.52 -0.34 4.70
C GLU A 189 4.88 -0.97 4.98
N THR A 190 5.72 -1.10 3.93
CA THR A 190 7.06 -1.68 4.04
C THR A 190 7.94 -0.85 4.98
N THR A 191 7.91 0.47 4.83
CA THR A 191 8.67 1.39 5.68
C THR A 191 8.22 1.30 7.13
N LYS A 192 6.91 1.23 7.39
CA LYS A 192 6.36 1.13 8.75
C LYS A 192 6.69 -0.20 9.42
N LEU A 193 6.63 -1.30 8.67
CA LEU A 193 7.04 -2.61 9.18
C LEU A 193 8.53 -2.64 9.52
N LYS A 194 9.37 -2.06 8.66
CA LYS A 194 10.81 -1.93 8.91
C LYS A 194 11.10 -1.10 10.16
N GLN A 195 10.46 0.05 10.31
CA GLN A 195 10.59 0.90 11.51
C GLN A 195 10.19 0.15 12.79
N LEU A 196 9.12 -0.63 12.74
CA LEU A 196 8.67 -1.44 13.88
C LEU A 196 9.69 -2.54 14.23
N ASP A 197 10.26 -3.22 13.23
CA ASP A 197 11.29 -4.24 13.41
C ASP A 197 12.59 -3.62 13.99
N GLU A 198 12.98 -2.43 13.52
CA GLU A 198 14.14 -1.68 14.04
C GLU A 198 13.95 -1.22 15.49
N GLN A 199 12.75 -0.72 15.83
CA GLN A 199 12.40 -0.33 17.21
C GLN A 199 12.46 -1.53 18.16
N HIS A 200 11.92 -2.68 17.75
CA HIS A 200 11.99 -3.89 18.55
C HIS A 200 13.44 -4.39 18.71
N ALA A 201 14.24 -4.33 17.65
CA ALA A 201 15.66 -4.68 17.74
C ALA A 201 16.40 -3.78 18.74
N ALA A 202 16.14 -2.46 18.73
CA ALA A 202 16.71 -1.53 19.68
C ALA A 202 16.27 -1.83 21.13
N GLU A 203 14.97 -2.06 21.36
CA GLU A 203 14.41 -2.42 22.68
C GLU A 203 15.02 -3.72 23.22
N LEU A 204 15.22 -4.74 22.36
CA LEU A 204 15.89 -5.98 22.74
C LEU A 204 17.37 -5.76 23.08
N GLN A 205 18.08 -4.90 22.34
CA GLN A 205 19.47 -4.59 22.65
C GLN A 205 19.60 -3.86 23.98
N GLU A 206 18.74 -2.86 24.24
CA GLU A 206 18.71 -2.14 25.50
C GLU A 206 18.40 -3.07 26.68
N TRP A 207 17.41 -3.95 26.52
CA TRP A 207 17.09 -4.97 27.53
C TRP A 207 18.30 -5.88 27.79
N LYS A 208 18.98 -6.39 26.75
CA LYS A 208 20.20 -7.21 26.90
C LYS A 208 21.34 -6.47 27.61
N ILE A 209 21.52 -5.18 27.31
CA ILE A 209 22.51 -4.32 27.97
C ILE A 209 22.16 -4.17 29.45
N SER A 210 20.88 -3.93 29.79
CA SER A 210 20.41 -3.81 31.18
C SER A 210 20.48 -5.14 31.95
N LEU A 211 20.37 -6.26 31.25
CA LEU A 211 20.38 -7.60 31.82
C LEU A 211 21.77 -7.98 32.35
N LYS A 212 22.83 -7.65 31.60
CA LYS A 212 24.21 -7.97 31.97
C LYS A 212 24.60 -7.53 33.40
N PRO A 213 24.43 -6.26 33.82
CA PRO A 213 24.76 -5.84 35.18
C PRO A 213 23.85 -6.48 36.23
N ARG A 214 22.57 -6.76 35.92
CA ARG A 214 21.67 -7.51 36.82
C ARG A 214 22.21 -8.91 37.11
N LYS A 215 22.65 -9.64 36.07
CA LYS A 215 23.29 -10.97 36.24
C LYS A 215 24.56 -10.88 37.09
N GLN A 216 25.38 -9.85 36.86
CA GLN A 216 26.62 -9.64 37.60
C GLN A 216 26.37 -9.32 39.07
N SER A 217 25.42 -8.44 39.39
CA SER A 217 25.05 -8.11 40.76
C SER A 217 24.61 -9.34 41.54
N LEU A 218 23.79 -10.19 40.92
CA LEU A 218 23.32 -11.43 41.53
C LEU A 218 24.47 -12.39 41.88
N GLU A 219 25.44 -12.57 40.98
CA GLU A 219 26.60 -13.42 41.26
C GLU A 219 27.55 -12.80 42.30
N VAL A 220 27.70 -11.47 42.33
CA VAL A 220 28.45 -10.77 43.39
C VAL A 220 27.79 -10.98 44.76
N GLU A 221 26.47 -10.88 44.86
CA GLU A 221 25.72 -11.15 46.09
C GLU A 221 25.90 -12.60 46.55
N PHE A 222 25.88 -13.57 45.63
CA PHE A 222 26.11 -14.97 45.96
C PHE A 222 27.54 -15.24 46.45
N VAL A 223 28.54 -14.55 45.89
CA VAL A 223 29.93 -14.62 46.37
C VAL A 223 30.04 -13.99 47.77
N SER A 224 29.48 -12.79 47.99
CA SER A 224 29.48 -12.14 49.31
C SER A 224 28.87 -13.01 50.40
N GLN A 225 27.69 -13.60 50.14
CA GLN A 225 27.02 -14.50 51.07
C GLN A 225 27.86 -15.76 51.40
N ARG A 226 28.63 -16.27 50.43
CA ARG A 226 29.53 -17.41 50.67
C ARG A 226 30.71 -16.98 51.52
N GLU A 227 31.31 -15.83 51.27
CA GLU A 227 32.43 -15.29 52.05
C GLU A 227 32.01 -14.97 53.49
N GLU A 228 30.83 -14.38 53.69
CA GLU A 228 30.23 -14.12 55.00
C GLU A 228 30.00 -15.43 55.78
N LEU A 229 29.44 -16.46 55.13
CA LEU A 229 29.25 -17.76 55.76
C LEU A 229 30.60 -18.39 56.14
N GLU A 230 31.60 -18.34 55.26
CA GLU A 230 32.93 -18.89 55.57
C GLU A 230 33.62 -18.14 56.72
N ALA A 231 33.45 -16.82 56.83
CA ALA A 231 33.94 -16.04 57.95
C ALA A 231 33.31 -16.48 59.29
N ILE A 232 31.97 -16.64 59.31
CA ILE A 232 31.23 -17.12 60.49
C ILE A 232 31.65 -18.55 60.86
N LEU A 233 31.82 -19.42 59.87
CA LEU A 233 32.24 -20.80 60.10
C LEU A 233 33.67 -20.89 60.64
N LYS A 234 34.58 -20.03 60.18
CA LYS A 234 35.97 -19.98 60.64
C LYS A 234 36.09 -19.61 62.12
N GLU A 235 35.20 -18.76 62.63
CA GLU A 235 35.15 -18.43 64.07
C GLU A 235 34.61 -19.59 64.93
N ARG A 236 33.78 -20.46 64.34
CA ARG A 236 33.10 -21.57 65.05
C ARG A 236 33.88 -22.88 65.05
N LEU A 237 34.83 -23.05 64.12
CA LEU A 237 35.57 -24.30 63.90
C LEU A 237 37.00 -24.21 64.47
N PRO A 238 37.61 -25.32 64.92
CA PRO A 238 38.98 -25.34 65.40
C PRO A 238 40.01 -24.90 64.34
N GLU A 239 41.12 -24.29 64.74
CA GLU A 239 42.18 -23.79 63.82
C GLU A 239 42.75 -24.86 62.88
N ASP A 240 42.72 -26.14 63.30
CA ASP A 240 43.20 -27.30 62.51
C ASP A 240 42.15 -27.86 61.52
N TYR A 241 40.96 -27.26 61.42
CA TYR A 241 39.91 -27.73 60.51
C TYR A 241 40.22 -27.37 59.06
N CYS A 242 40.56 -28.39 58.26
CA CYS A 242 40.64 -28.26 56.81
C CYS A 242 39.27 -28.55 56.19
N ALA A 243 38.67 -27.54 55.55
CA ALA A 243 37.42 -27.74 54.83
C ALA A 243 37.63 -28.80 53.72
N PRO A 244 36.73 -29.81 53.61
CA PRO A 244 36.81 -30.74 52.49
C PRO A 244 36.66 -29.96 51.19
N SER A 245 37.62 -30.13 50.28
CA SER A 245 37.63 -29.48 48.97
C SER A 245 36.33 -29.78 48.23
N THR A 246 35.44 -28.79 48.13
CA THR A 246 34.34 -28.86 47.17
C THR A 246 34.96 -28.81 45.78
N SER A 247 34.94 -29.95 45.09
CA SER A 247 35.30 -30.08 43.68
C SER A 247 34.68 -28.91 42.91
N LYS A 248 35.53 -28.07 42.33
CA LYS A 248 35.12 -27.01 41.41
C LYS A 248 34.62 -27.69 40.12
N GLU A 249 33.37 -28.13 40.10
CA GLU A 249 32.68 -28.28 38.82
C GLU A 249 32.42 -26.86 38.30
N VAL A 250 33.40 -26.36 37.55
CA VAL A 250 33.27 -25.17 36.72
C VAL A 250 32.26 -25.53 35.63
N PHE A 251 30.99 -25.22 35.88
CA PHE A 251 29.96 -25.36 34.86
C PHE A 251 30.17 -24.24 33.84
N HIS A 252 30.69 -24.60 32.66
CA HIS A 252 30.81 -23.68 31.54
C HIS A 252 29.40 -23.25 31.10
N PRO A 253 29.12 -21.94 30.96
CA PRO A 253 27.90 -21.49 30.32
C PRO A 253 27.95 -21.90 28.85
N SER A 254 26.98 -22.70 28.40
CA SER A 254 26.73 -22.88 26.98
C SER A 254 26.29 -21.54 26.39
N TYR A 255 27.05 -21.07 25.39
CA TYR A 255 26.77 -19.88 24.59
C TYR A 255 25.50 -20.03 23.76
#